data_AF-A0A1G9ETE4-F1
#
_entry.id   AF-A0A1G9ETE4-F1
#
_cell.length_a   1.000
_cell.length_b   1.000
_cell.length_c   1.000
_cell.angle_alpha   90.00
_cell.angle_beta   90.00
_cell.angle_gamma   90.00
#
_symmetry.space_group_name_H-M   'P 1'
#
loop_
_entity.id
_entity.type
_entity.pdbx_description
1 polymer ?
#
loop_
_entity_poly.entity_id
_entity_poly.type
_entity_poly.pdbx_seq_one_letter_code
_entity_poly.pdbx_strand_id
1 'polypeptide(L)'
;MPERLRLTKNAQFYRVNDPVEDELVRSILDTASDNMNPDSGFVIDQFRQERNVNELNLSFVYSVRVFPSNRPVYFLDDDFEDKVYAFILIIETGNYLAVLKKSCANIFDLMDENFTLVGSKEFSSSFSDDDVEFQRLALRNMTVSDRAMRSRSYEAADLKGLLSTHSAGRSIPYYFKLRQGAKTRSISGTGRVVESSSRETIDNIAAWVSEQINLIESPGNTNFLDAFASKVELNEVLASCSPNAILLESSSLFDRLRKDGVQVKYKTKKGKVISVSSRVYKILESALEKVYEIDSDLNVIGVNDGSRIRANKKSLTLYSKYLARFRVHENGKLITLQKYIVKHGFYSVTFDDPKYMYFMGACFEDSSGVSEIDNILEIFQPIGLMPDVKSEKGSFTVESENFTDDSMFDAVEKIHAEDDYIFCDDLGDEWADHITFNKENSNICFIHSKYGDPSTSASNLHDVVGQGIKNLGNMYFDASAMLSKLDKTFKKHYKSVKGVQTKIPRIRKGDIDDLEGYLANLLKDYKLNRSCVLCCSFLSISGVTEEFNKIKEGKPVRGNIIQLLWIISSFAHAVKDMNARPIIYCAE
;
A
#
# COMPACT_ATOMS: atom_id res chain seq x y z
N MET A 1 34.53 -12.44 28.78
CA MET A 1 33.14 -12.21 29.24
C MET A 1 32.01 -12.36 28.20
N PRO A 2 32.23 -12.43 26.86
CA PRO A 2 31.11 -12.56 25.92
C PRO A 2 30.29 -13.85 26.10
N GLU A 3 30.86 -14.89 26.75
CA GLU A 3 30.16 -16.10 27.22
C GLU A 3 28.86 -15.81 28.02
N ARG A 4 28.76 -14.63 28.65
CA ARG A 4 27.59 -14.21 29.45
C ARG A 4 26.41 -13.69 28.62
N LEU A 5 26.63 -13.39 27.33
CA LEU A 5 25.58 -12.91 26.44
C LEU A 5 24.64 -14.05 26.08
N ARG A 6 23.35 -13.83 26.39
CA ARG A 6 22.25 -14.70 25.98
C ARG A 6 21.30 -13.88 25.12
N LEU A 7 21.23 -14.18 23.82
CA LEU A 7 20.57 -13.36 22.80
C LEU A 7 19.43 -14.12 22.14
N THR A 8 18.39 -13.40 21.73
CA THR A 8 17.35 -13.96 20.87
C THR A 8 17.81 -13.97 19.41
N LYS A 9 17.39 -14.96 18.63
CA LYS A 9 17.61 -15.01 17.17
C LYS A 9 16.85 -13.88 16.47
N ASN A 10 17.52 -12.75 16.28
CA ASN A 10 16.94 -11.53 15.71
C ASN A 10 18.04 -10.70 15.05
N ALA A 11 18.13 -10.76 13.72
CA ALA A 11 19.18 -10.13 12.94
C ALA A 11 18.66 -9.45 11.68
N GLN A 12 19.42 -8.47 11.19
CA GLN A 12 19.36 -8.00 9.81
C GLN A 12 20.62 -8.46 9.09
N PHE A 13 20.48 -8.82 7.81
CA PHE A 13 21.58 -9.39 7.02
C PHE A 13 21.93 -8.45 5.87
N TYR A 14 23.23 -8.34 5.62
CA TYR A 14 23.77 -7.45 4.61
C TYR A 14 24.80 -8.21 3.76
N ARG A 15 24.75 -8.03 2.45
CA ARG A 15 25.78 -8.50 1.52
C ARG A 15 26.93 -7.50 1.49
N VAL A 16 28.13 -8.07 1.52
CA VAL A 16 29.41 -7.39 1.48
C VAL A 16 29.97 -7.55 0.07
N ASN A 17 30.10 -6.44 -0.67
CA ASN A 17 30.62 -6.45 -2.03
C ASN A 17 32.15 -6.29 -2.07
N ASP A 18 32.70 -5.57 -1.10
CA ASP A 18 34.13 -5.29 -0.93
C ASP A 18 34.56 -5.70 0.48
N PRO A 19 35.84 -6.10 0.70
CA PRO A 19 36.32 -6.49 2.02
C PRO A 19 36.00 -5.45 3.10
N VAL A 20 35.43 -5.88 4.24
CA VAL A 20 35.06 -4.97 5.31
C VAL A 20 36.31 -4.46 6.02
N GLU A 21 36.58 -3.16 5.85
CA GLU A 21 37.68 -2.48 6.51
C GLU A 21 37.44 -2.30 8.03
N ASP A 22 38.51 -2.37 8.82
CA ASP A 22 38.46 -2.21 10.27
C ASP A 22 37.83 -0.86 10.68
N GLU A 23 38.16 0.21 9.97
CA GLU A 23 37.63 1.56 10.24
C GLU A 23 36.11 1.62 10.07
N LEU A 24 35.58 0.92 9.07
CA LEU A 24 34.15 0.84 8.84
C LEU A 24 33.44 0.10 9.98
N VAL A 25 33.96 -1.05 10.41
CA VAL A 25 33.38 -1.79 11.56
C VAL A 25 33.42 -0.94 12.83
N ARG A 26 34.52 -0.22 13.10
CA ARG A 26 34.61 0.70 14.23
C ARG A 26 33.58 1.82 14.14
N SER A 27 33.43 2.43 12.97
CA SER A 27 32.43 3.48 12.72
C SER A 27 31.00 2.99 13.00
N ILE A 28 30.67 1.75 12.61
CA ILE A 28 29.37 1.13 12.91
C ILE A 28 29.16 0.95 14.42
N LEU A 29 30.17 0.40 15.11
CA LEU A 29 30.11 0.19 16.56
C LEU A 29 30.00 1.51 17.32
N ASP A 30 30.77 2.52 16.92
CA ASP A 30 30.79 3.86 17.52
C ASP A 30 29.41 4.52 17.34
N THR A 31 28.93 4.56 16.10
CA THR A 31 27.60 5.10 15.76
C THR A 31 26.48 4.38 16.51
N ALA A 32 26.57 3.06 16.69
CA ALA A 32 25.59 2.30 17.46
C ALA A 32 25.61 2.62 18.96
N SER A 33 26.77 3.03 19.48
CA SER A 33 26.99 3.40 20.89
C SER A 33 26.84 4.89 21.21
N ASP A 34 26.48 5.73 20.23
CA ASP A 34 26.24 7.17 20.41
C ASP A 34 25.26 7.53 21.55
N ASN A 35 24.36 6.61 21.93
CA ASN A 35 23.39 6.78 23.00
C ASN A 35 23.85 6.20 24.36
N MET A 36 25.11 5.82 24.49
CA MET A 36 25.70 5.40 25.76
C MET A 36 25.70 6.55 26.77
N ASN A 37 25.50 6.23 28.06
CA ASN A 37 25.58 7.26 29.09
C ASN A 37 27.01 7.83 29.19
N PRO A 38 27.20 9.16 29.23
CA PRO A 38 28.52 9.79 29.18
C PRO A 38 29.49 9.30 30.26
N ASP A 39 28.98 9.04 31.47
CA ASP A 39 29.78 8.64 32.63
C ASP A 39 29.88 7.11 32.78
N SER A 40 29.59 6.36 31.72
CA SER A 40 29.57 4.90 31.75
C SER A 40 30.57 4.27 30.78
N GLY A 41 31.08 3.09 31.15
CA GLY A 41 31.92 2.28 30.27
C GLY A 41 31.14 1.14 29.61
N PHE A 42 31.77 0.52 28.61
CA PHE A 42 31.29 -0.72 28.03
C PHE A 42 31.35 -1.86 29.06
N VAL A 43 30.25 -2.61 29.15
CA VAL A 43 30.18 -3.88 29.90
C VAL A 43 30.91 -4.99 29.15
N ILE A 44 30.77 -4.97 27.82
CA ILE A 44 31.47 -5.85 26.89
C ILE A 44 31.88 -4.96 25.73
N ASP A 45 33.15 -5.03 25.33
CA ASP A 45 33.68 -4.41 24.12
C ASP A 45 34.70 -5.38 23.53
N GLN A 46 34.38 -5.93 22.36
CA GLN A 46 35.22 -6.88 21.64
C GLN A 46 35.17 -6.50 20.17
N PHE A 47 36.33 -6.38 19.55
CA PHE A 47 36.49 -5.96 18.17
C PHE A 47 37.10 -7.09 17.36
N ARG A 48 36.43 -7.48 16.26
CA ARG A 48 36.81 -8.50 15.27
C ARG A 48 37.55 -9.70 15.86
N GLN A 49 36.93 -10.35 16.84
CA GLN A 49 37.45 -11.57 17.42
C GLN A 49 37.11 -12.75 16.53
N GLU A 50 38.12 -13.53 16.15
CA GLU A 50 37.94 -14.81 15.49
C GLU A 50 37.46 -15.86 16.50
N ARG A 51 36.46 -16.64 16.09
CA ARG A 51 35.93 -17.74 16.91
C ARG A 51 35.72 -18.97 16.05
N ASN A 52 36.36 -20.06 16.46
CA ASN A 52 36.25 -21.37 15.83
C ASN A 52 35.48 -22.30 16.76
N VAL A 53 34.32 -22.77 16.32
CA VAL A 53 33.45 -23.69 17.08
C VAL A 53 33.51 -25.05 16.42
N ASN A 54 34.48 -25.86 16.85
CA ASN A 54 34.78 -27.17 16.25
C ASN A 54 33.55 -28.10 16.21
N GLU A 55 32.73 -28.10 17.28
CA GLU A 55 31.52 -28.93 17.38
C GLU A 55 30.48 -28.62 16.29
N LEU A 56 30.47 -27.37 15.79
CA LEU A 56 29.55 -26.89 14.76
C LEU A 56 30.23 -26.76 13.39
N ASN A 57 31.53 -27.10 13.30
CA ASN A 57 32.37 -26.88 12.13
C ASN A 57 32.23 -25.45 11.56
N LEU A 58 32.19 -24.46 12.46
CA LEU A 58 31.90 -23.07 12.12
C LEU A 58 33.06 -22.16 12.53
N SER A 59 33.49 -21.31 11.59
CA SER A 59 34.40 -20.20 11.84
C SER A 59 33.69 -18.89 11.52
N PHE A 60 33.80 -17.92 12.42
CA PHE A 60 33.22 -16.59 12.22
C PHE A 60 34.04 -15.52 12.93
N VAL A 61 33.92 -14.29 12.45
CA VAL A 61 34.47 -13.10 13.10
C VAL A 61 33.31 -12.35 13.74
N TYR A 62 33.49 -11.87 14.97
CA TYR A 62 32.46 -11.06 15.61
C TYR A 62 33.02 -9.80 16.27
N SER A 63 32.19 -8.77 16.28
CA SER A 63 32.39 -7.57 17.07
C SER A 63 31.16 -7.33 17.94
N VAL A 64 31.34 -7.02 19.22
CA VAL A 64 30.23 -6.82 20.14
C VAL A 64 30.49 -5.70 21.14
N ARG A 65 29.47 -4.86 21.34
CA ARG A 65 29.44 -3.87 22.41
C ARG A 65 28.17 -4.00 23.22
N VAL A 66 28.31 -3.94 24.54
CA VAL A 66 27.20 -3.86 25.50
C VAL A 66 27.45 -2.67 26.41
N PHE A 67 26.47 -1.78 26.53
CA PHE A 67 26.63 -0.53 27.27
C PHE A 67 25.30 -0.07 27.88
N PRO A 68 25.34 0.67 29.00
CA PRO A 68 24.13 1.26 29.56
C PRO A 68 23.72 2.52 28.78
N SER A 69 22.42 2.71 28.65
CA SER A 69 21.78 3.87 28.04
C SER A 69 20.55 4.24 28.87
N ASN A 70 20.19 5.51 28.92
CA ASN A 70 18.98 5.97 29.59
C ASN A 70 17.84 6.16 28.59
N ARG A 71 16.63 5.78 29.00
CA ARG A 71 15.40 6.03 28.25
C ARG A 71 14.41 6.78 29.14
N PRO A 72 13.81 7.89 28.67
CA PRO A 72 12.83 8.62 29.46
C PRO A 72 11.55 7.78 29.70
N VAL A 73 10.93 8.01 30.86
CA VAL A 73 9.67 7.39 31.27
C VAL A 73 8.50 8.27 30.80
N TYR A 74 7.73 7.80 29.82
CA TYR A 74 6.72 8.63 29.15
C TYR A 74 5.32 8.63 29.80
N PHE A 75 5.11 7.84 30.85
CA PHE A 75 3.82 7.74 31.55
C PHE A 75 3.80 8.52 32.88
N LEU A 76 4.88 9.24 33.20
CA LEU A 76 4.99 10.16 34.32
C LEU A 76 5.33 11.56 33.76
N ASP A 77 4.82 12.61 34.41
CA ASP A 77 5.06 14.01 34.01
C ASP A 77 6.39 14.58 34.55
N ASP A 78 7.14 13.78 35.31
CA ASP A 78 8.44 14.11 35.89
C ASP A 78 9.62 13.58 35.04
N ASP A 79 10.82 14.15 35.18
CA ASP A 79 12.04 13.72 34.49
C ASP A 79 12.61 12.40 35.09
N PHE A 80 11.89 11.30 34.91
CA PHE A 80 12.37 9.96 35.22
C PHE A 80 12.99 9.27 33.99
N GLU A 81 14.05 8.51 34.22
CA GLU A 81 14.71 7.70 33.19
C GLU A 81 14.88 6.25 33.65
N ASP A 82 14.54 5.31 32.77
CA ASP A 82 14.89 3.91 32.88
C ASP A 82 16.33 3.70 32.41
N LYS A 83 17.16 3.09 33.24
CA LYS A 83 18.46 2.57 32.80
C LYS A 83 18.25 1.26 32.06
N VAL A 84 18.56 1.26 30.76
CA VAL A 84 18.53 0.08 29.90
C VAL A 84 19.95 -0.33 29.49
N TYR A 85 20.17 -1.62 29.22
CA TYR A 85 21.41 -2.09 28.61
C TYR A 85 21.17 -2.32 27.12
N ALA A 86 21.87 -1.55 26.30
CA ALA A 86 21.89 -1.66 24.86
C ALA A 86 23.02 -2.59 24.41
N PHE A 87 22.86 -3.20 23.24
CA PHE A 87 23.92 -3.97 22.64
C PHE A 87 23.86 -3.95 21.11
N ILE A 88 25.04 -4.04 20.50
CA ILE A 88 25.22 -4.37 19.09
C ILE A 88 26.18 -5.56 18.99
N LEU A 89 25.82 -6.53 18.16
CA LEU A 89 26.64 -7.66 17.77
C LEU A 89 26.66 -7.71 16.25
N ILE A 90 27.86 -7.71 15.68
CA ILE A 90 28.13 -7.87 14.26
C ILE A 90 28.81 -9.24 14.11
N ILE A 91 28.27 -10.08 13.25
CA ILE A 91 28.87 -11.36 12.87
C ILE A 91 29.21 -11.29 11.38
N GLU A 92 30.48 -11.49 11.05
CA GLU A 92 31.00 -11.55 9.71
C GLU A 92 31.23 -13.02 9.35
N THR A 93 30.62 -13.49 8.26
CA THR A 93 30.77 -14.86 7.77
C THR A 93 30.52 -14.91 6.26
N GLY A 94 31.45 -15.50 5.50
CA GLY A 94 31.43 -15.45 4.04
C GLY A 94 31.39 -14.00 3.51
N ASN A 95 30.54 -13.75 2.51
CA ASN A 95 30.29 -12.42 1.95
C ASN A 95 29.13 -11.68 2.64
N TYR A 96 28.86 -12.01 3.90
CA TYR A 96 27.72 -11.49 4.64
C TYR A 96 28.11 -10.92 5.99
N LEU A 97 27.30 -9.97 6.41
CA LEU A 97 27.35 -9.35 7.72
C LEU A 97 25.95 -9.41 8.35
N ALA A 98 25.86 -10.06 9.52
CA ALA A 98 24.64 -10.12 10.32
C ALA A 98 24.72 -9.15 11.50
N VAL A 99 23.76 -8.24 11.60
CA VAL A 99 23.65 -7.26 12.70
C VAL A 99 22.50 -7.61 13.63
N LEU A 100 22.84 -7.89 14.88
CA LEU A 100 21.90 -7.98 15.99
C LEU A 100 22.07 -6.73 16.86
N LYS A 101 21.00 -5.98 17.07
CA LYS A 101 21.05 -4.80 17.94
C LYS A 101 19.79 -4.57 18.73
N LYS A 102 19.92 -4.04 19.94
CA LYS A 102 18.80 -3.65 20.79
C LYS A 102 19.13 -2.36 21.53
N SER A 103 18.19 -1.42 21.48
CA SER A 103 18.27 -0.12 22.17
C SER A 103 19.52 0.70 21.82
N CYS A 104 20.15 0.44 20.68
CA CYS A 104 21.27 1.23 20.15
C CYS A 104 20.77 2.44 19.37
N ALA A 105 21.67 3.41 19.22
CA ALA A 105 21.55 4.43 18.22
C ALA A 105 21.40 3.82 16.79
N ASN A 106 20.91 4.64 15.86
CA ASN A 106 20.58 4.16 14.54
C ASN A 106 21.82 4.19 13.63
N ILE A 107 22.08 3.06 12.96
CA ILE A 107 23.18 2.84 12.03
C ILE A 107 22.71 2.76 10.57
N PHE A 108 21.42 2.95 10.28
CA PHE A 108 20.83 2.71 8.96
C PHE A 108 21.54 3.45 7.84
N ASP A 109 21.75 4.77 7.98
CA ASP A 109 22.43 5.60 6.97
C ASP A 109 23.82 5.01 6.63
N LEU A 110 24.61 4.65 7.65
CA LEU A 110 25.94 4.05 7.48
C LEU A 110 25.89 2.65 6.86
N MET A 111 24.88 1.84 7.21
CA MET A 111 24.72 0.49 6.67
C MET A 111 24.30 0.52 5.19
N ASP A 112 23.39 1.42 4.82
CA ASP A 112 22.84 1.54 3.46
C ASP A 112 23.85 2.13 2.47
N GLU A 113 24.76 2.98 2.94
CA GLU A 113 25.86 3.54 2.15
C GLU A 113 26.94 2.51 1.79
N ASN A 114 27.19 1.52 2.67
CA ASN A 114 28.34 0.62 2.56
C ASN A 114 27.97 -0.83 2.23
N PHE A 115 26.72 -1.25 2.45
CA PHE A 115 26.31 -2.64 2.25
C PHE A 115 24.96 -2.74 1.52
N THR A 116 24.68 -3.92 0.97
CA THR A 116 23.38 -4.19 0.37
C THR A 116 22.53 -5.00 1.33
N LEU A 117 21.42 -4.43 1.82
CA LEU A 117 20.49 -5.13 2.71
C LEU A 117 19.88 -6.35 2.00
N VAL A 118 19.90 -7.50 2.66
CA VAL A 118 19.15 -8.69 2.23
C VAL A 118 17.68 -8.47 2.55
N GLY A 119 16.86 -8.33 1.51
CA GLY A 119 15.45 -7.98 1.62
C GLY A 119 14.53 -9.16 1.91
N SER A 120 13.24 -8.86 2.01
CA SER A 120 12.20 -9.86 2.22
C SER A 120 12.07 -10.85 1.06
N LYS A 121 12.43 -10.46 -0.18
CA LYS A 121 12.35 -11.31 -1.39
C LYS A 121 13.42 -12.40 -1.38
N GLU A 122 14.63 -12.05 -0.97
CA GLU A 122 15.74 -12.99 -0.84
C GLU A 122 15.44 -14.00 0.27
N PHE A 123 14.88 -13.55 1.40
CA PHE A 123 14.42 -14.47 2.43
C PHE A 123 13.19 -15.29 2.01
N SER A 124 12.22 -14.72 1.28
CA SER A 124 11.05 -15.48 0.86
C SER A 124 11.44 -16.62 -0.06
N SER A 125 12.29 -16.34 -1.07
CA SER A 125 12.80 -17.36 -1.99
C SER A 125 13.68 -18.42 -1.33
N SER A 126 14.11 -18.22 -0.09
CA SER A 126 14.91 -19.19 0.65
C SER A 126 14.11 -20.39 1.19
N PHE A 127 12.78 -20.36 1.10
CA PHE A 127 11.91 -21.41 1.64
C PHE A 127 11.18 -22.13 0.50
N SER A 128 11.01 -23.45 0.59
CA SER A 128 10.09 -24.15 -0.31
C SER A 128 8.69 -24.10 0.28
N ASP A 129 7.69 -23.80 -0.56
CA ASP A 129 6.28 -23.77 -0.14
C ASP A 129 5.81 -25.08 0.49
N ASP A 130 6.34 -26.22 0.04
CA ASP A 130 5.93 -27.54 0.52
C ASP A 130 6.33 -27.77 1.99
N ASP A 131 7.35 -27.07 2.48
CA ASP A 131 7.94 -27.26 3.81
C ASP A 131 7.50 -26.21 4.83
N VAL A 132 6.76 -25.18 4.42
CA VAL A 132 6.41 -24.05 5.28
C VAL A 132 4.92 -23.74 5.30
N GLU A 133 4.42 -23.39 6.48
CA GLU A 133 3.05 -22.91 6.67
C GLU A 133 3.09 -21.40 6.92
N PHE A 134 2.31 -20.63 6.15
CA PHE A 134 2.25 -19.18 6.30
C PHE A 134 1.23 -18.82 7.37
N GLN A 135 1.68 -18.52 8.59
CA GLN A 135 0.78 -18.26 9.72
C GLN A 135 0.24 -16.84 9.74
N ARG A 136 1.04 -15.85 9.31
CA ARG A 136 0.64 -14.45 9.30
C ARG A 136 1.25 -13.74 8.11
N LEU A 137 0.48 -12.86 7.49
CA LEU A 137 0.90 -12.05 6.34
C LEU A 137 0.35 -10.63 6.50
N ALA A 138 1.19 -9.62 6.37
CA ALA A 138 0.78 -8.23 6.30
C ALA A 138 1.14 -7.63 4.94
N LEU A 139 0.15 -6.99 4.33
CA LEU A 139 0.15 -6.54 2.95
C LEU A 139 -0.15 -5.05 2.86
N ARG A 140 0.50 -4.34 1.94
CA ARG A 140 0.18 -2.96 1.55
C ARG A 140 -0.34 -2.96 0.11
N ASN A 141 -1.56 -2.51 -0.11
CA ASN A 141 -2.11 -2.43 -1.47
C ASN A 141 -1.43 -1.31 -2.27
N MET A 142 -1.25 -1.53 -3.58
CA MET A 142 -0.61 -0.59 -4.50
C MET A 142 -1.56 0.54 -4.89
N THR A 143 -1.91 1.36 -3.89
CA THR A 143 -2.83 2.49 -3.99
C THR A 143 -2.50 3.59 -2.98
N VAL A 144 -2.73 4.83 -3.41
CA VAL A 144 -2.67 6.02 -2.56
C VAL A 144 -4.05 6.57 -2.22
N SER A 145 -5.13 6.09 -2.85
CA SER A 145 -6.49 6.63 -2.63
C SER A 145 -6.88 6.67 -1.15
N ASP A 146 -7.51 7.77 -0.75
CA ASP A 146 -8.04 7.99 0.60
C ASP A 146 -9.31 7.18 0.90
N ARG A 147 -10.00 6.72 -0.15
CA ARG A 147 -11.19 5.88 -0.07
C ARG A 147 -10.92 4.39 -0.29
N ALA A 148 -9.70 4.04 -0.70
CA ALA A 148 -9.29 2.65 -0.87
C ALA A 148 -8.70 2.08 0.43
N MET A 149 -8.86 0.77 0.61
CA MET A 149 -8.23 0.07 1.72
C MET A 149 -6.71 -0.03 1.50
N ARG A 150 -5.93 0.47 2.46
CA ARG A 150 -4.48 0.65 2.32
C ARG A 150 -3.68 -0.60 2.67
N SER A 151 -4.03 -1.28 3.76
CA SER A 151 -3.28 -2.45 4.24
C SER A 151 -4.21 -3.54 4.77
N ARG A 152 -3.71 -4.78 4.76
CA ARG A 152 -4.37 -5.96 5.33
C ARG A 152 -3.40 -6.75 6.19
N SER A 153 -3.90 -7.39 7.24
CA SER A 153 -3.16 -8.40 7.99
C SER A 153 -4.02 -9.63 8.14
N TYR A 154 -3.51 -10.77 7.68
CA TYR A 154 -4.16 -12.07 7.76
C TYR A 154 -3.41 -12.96 8.74
N GLU A 155 -4.14 -13.79 9.49
CA GLU A 155 -3.58 -14.76 10.42
C GLU A 155 -4.41 -16.05 10.39
N ALA A 156 -3.73 -17.19 10.23
CA ALA A 156 -4.33 -18.52 10.18
C ALA A 156 -3.30 -19.58 10.63
N ALA A 157 -3.72 -20.85 10.71
CA ALA A 157 -2.78 -21.95 10.91
C ALA A 157 -1.84 -22.11 9.70
N ASP A 158 -2.40 -22.02 8.50
CA ASP A 158 -1.70 -21.88 7.24
C ASP A 158 -2.58 -21.06 6.27
N LEU A 159 -2.04 -19.99 5.71
CA LEU A 159 -2.75 -19.10 4.79
C LEU A 159 -2.83 -19.68 3.37
N LYS A 160 -1.99 -20.67 3.03
CA LYS A 160 -2.07 -21.35 1.73
C LYS A 160 -3.44 -22.00 1.58
N GLY A 161 -4.12 -21.70 0.47
CA GLY A 161 -5.48 -22.19 0.19
C GLY A 161 -6.61 -21.53 0.98
N LEU A 162 -6.33 -20.72 2.01
CA LEU A 162 -7.33 -19.89 2.70
C LEU A 162 -7.37 -18.46 2.18
N LEU A 163 -6.20 -17.91 1.87
CA LEU A 163 -6.09 -16.58 1.32
C LEU A 163 -6.35 -16.63 -0.18
N SER A 164 -7.38 -15.89 -0.63
CA SER A 164 -7.59 -15.64 -2.05
C SER A 164 -6.38 -14.88 -2.60
N THR A 165 -5.69 -15.49 -3.55
CA THR A 165 -4.61 -14.84 -4.32
C THR A 165 -5.14 -14.06 -5.51
N HIS A 166 -6.44 -14.14 -5.83
CA HIS A 166 -7.08 -13.21 -6.75
C HIS A 166 -6.85 -11.79 -6.19
N SER A 167 -6.32 -10.87 -7.00
CA SER A 167 -5.89 -9.53 -6.61
C SER A 167 -4.65 -9.40 -5.73
N ALA A 168 -3.94 -10.49 -5.42
CA ALA A 168 -2.73 -10.41 -4.61
C ALA A 168 -1.59 -9.68 -5.32
N GLY A 169 -1.60 -9.63 -6.67
CA GLY A 169 -0.55 -9.00 -7.46
C GLY A 169 -0.32 -7.52 -7.14
N ARG A 170 -1.38 -6.84 -6.66
CA ARG A 170 -1.33 -5.44 -6.20
C ARG A 170 -1.09 -5.27 -4.71
N SER A 171 -0.69 -6.33 -4.01
CA SER A 171 -0.43 -6.31 -2.58
C SER A 171 1.05 -6.56 -2.33
N ILE A 172 1.74 -5.58 -1.72
CA ILE A 172 3.15 -5.67 -1.33
C ILE A 172 3.25 -6.38 0.02
N PRO A 173 3.86 -7.58 0.10
CA PRO A 173 4.09 -8.26 1.36
C PRO A 173 5.27 -7.59 2.08
N TYR A 174 4.96 -6.93 3.21
CA TYR A 174 5.97 -6.26 4.02
C TYR A 174 6.19 -6.92 5.39
N TYR A 175 5.42 -7.96 5.72
CA TYR A 175 5.69 -8.79 6.88
C TYR A 175 5.07 -10.17 6.69
N PHE A 176 5.79 -11.21 7.07
CA PHE A 176 5.21 -12.55 7.14
C PHE A 176 5.82 -13.36 8.29
N LYS A 177 5.03 -14.29 8.81
CA LYS A 177 5.40 -15.26 9.84
C LYS A 177 5.14 -16.65 9.28
N LEU A 178 6.17 -17.48 9.29
CA LEU A 178 6.17 -18.83 8.75
C LEU A 178 6.53 -19.85 9.83
N ARG A 179 5.96 -21.06 9.70
CA ARG A 179 6.29 -22.21 10.54
C ARG A 179 6.89 -23.31 9.66
N GLN A 180 8.07 -23.81 10.05
CA GLN A 180 8.75 -24.93 9.43
C GLN A 180 9.00 -25.98 10.51
N GLY A 181 8.16 -27.01 10.55
CA GLY A 181 8.12 -27.97 11.67
C GLY A 181 7.91 -27.26 13.02
N ALA A 182 8.86 -27.42 13.94
CA ALA A 182 8.81 -26.79 15.25
C ALA A 182 9.34 -25.33 15.27
N LYS A 183 10.02 -24.88 14.21
CA LYS A 183 10.61 -23.54 14.14
C LYS A 183 9.58 -22.54 13.61
N THR A 184 9.45 -21.41 14.30
CA THR A 184 8.62 -20.29 13.83
C THR A 184 9.51 -19.10 13.53
N ARG A 185 9.42 -18.55 12.33
CA ARG A 185 10.21 -17.42 11.86
C ARG A 185 9.29 -16.28 11.43
N SER A 186 9.76 -15.04 11.57
CA SER A 186 9.09 -13.89 10.99
C SER A 186 10.09 -12.98 10.30
N ILE A 187 9.70 -12.46 9.16
CA ILE A 187 10.50 -11.60 8.29
C ILE A 187 9.75 -10.31 8.07
N SER A 188 10.40 -9.16 8.30
CA SER A 188 9.83 -7.84 8.02
C SER A 188 10.39 -7.24 6.72
N GLY A 189 9.70 -6.25 6.17
CA GLY A 189 10.09 -5.53 4.95
C GLY A 189 11.42 -4.79 5.08
N THR A 190 11.89 -4.56 6.30
CA THR A 190 13.23 -4.03 6.60
C THR A 190 14.33 -5.12 6.58
N GLY A 191 14.05 -6.32 6.07
CA GLY A 191 14.99 -7.45 6.02
C GLY A 191 15.35 -8.04 7.38
N ARG A 192 14.55 -7.79 8.43
CA ARG A 192 14.81 -8.33 9.77
C ARG A 192 14.18 -9.70 9.91
N VAL A 193 14.99 -10.68 10.30
CA VAL A 193 14.58 -12.06 10.55
C VAL A 193 14.59 -12.32 12.05
N VAL A 194 13.48 -12.86 12.54
CA VAL A 194 13.32 -13.27 13.93
C VAL A 194 12.88 -14.73 13.96
N GLU A 195 13.61 -15.57 14.68
CA GLU A 195 13.20 -16.96 14.96
C GLU A 195 12.81 -17.10 16.43
N SER A 196 11.67 -17.72 16.70
CA SER A 196 11.21 -17.97 18.05
C SER A 196 12.11 -19.00 18.73
N SER A 197 12.83 -18.58 19.76
CA SER A 197 13.72 -19.43 20.56
C SER A 197 13.90 -18.90 21.98
N SER A 198 14.46 -19.74 22.85
CA SER A 198 15.15 -19.28 24.06
C SER A 198 16.31 -18.33 23.71
N ARG A 199 16.84 -17.66 24.73
CA ARG A 199 18.06 -16.87 24.57
C ARG A 199 19.27 -17.80 24.46
N GLU A 200 20.04 -17.63 23.40
CA GLU A 200 21.16 -18.50 22.99
C GLU A 200 22.53 -17.83 23.19
N THR A 201 23.59 -18.64 23.22
CA THR A 201 24.98 -18.14 23.22
C THR A 201 25.34 -17.50 21.88
N ILE A 202 26.44 -16.74 21.84
CA ILE A 202 26.98 -16.20 20.58
C ILE A 202 27.27 -17.32 19.57
N ASP A 203 27.81 -18.46 20.01
CA ASP A 203 28.09 -19.61 19.13
C ASP A 203 26.83 -20.14 18.44
N ASN A 204 25.76 -20.36 19.21
CA ASN A 204 24.48 -20.82 18.68
C ASN A 204 23.82 -19.75 17.78
N ILE A 205 24.03 -18.46 18.09
CA ILE A 205 23.57 -17.36 17.23
C ILE A 205 24.35 -17.33 15.92
N ALA A 206 25.67 -17.52 15.94
CA ALA A 206 26.50 -17.56 14.75
C ALA A 206 26.15 -18.76 13.86
N ALA A 207 25.90 -19.93 14.46
CA ALA A 207 25.40 -21.09 13.73
C ALA A 207 24.04 -20.84 13.09
N TRP A 208 23.12 -20.19 13.81
CA TRP A 208 21.84 -19.77 13.24
C TRP A 208 22.00 -18.75 12.11
N VAL A 209 22.92 -17.77 12.24
CA VAL A 209 23.25 -16.80 11.18
C VAL A 209 23.77 -17.53 9.94
N SER A 210 24.66 -18.50 10.09
CA SER A 210 25.16 -19.32 8.99
C SER A 210 24.05 -20.15 8.34
N GLU A 211 23.13 -20.74 9.13
CA GLU A 211 21.93 -21.42 8.59
C GLU A 211 21.09 -20.47 7.73
N GLN A 212 20.87 -19.22 8.17
CA GLN A 212 20.11 -18.24 7.38
C GLN A 212 20.83 -17.83 6.10
N ILE A 213 22.16 -17.69 6.12
CA ILE A 213 22.94 -17.33 4.94
C ILE A 213 22.90 -18.44 3.89
N ASN A 214 23.06 -19.70 4.30
CA ASN A 214 22.96 -20.85 3.39
C ASN A 214 21.60 -20.92 2.71
N LEU A 215 20.52 -20.58 3.44
CA LEU A 215 19.16 -20.50 2.91
C LEU A 215 19.03 -19.39 1.86
N ILE A 216 19.62 -18.20 2.10
CA ILE A 216 19.65 -17.09 1.12
C ILE A 216 20.41 -17.48 -0.16
N GLU A 217 21.50 -18.25 -0.03
CA GLU A 217 22.33 -18.67 -1.16
C GLU A 217 21.75 -19.85 -1.95
N SER A 218 20.81 -20.60 -1.35
CA SER A 218 20.18 -21.77 -1.95
C SER A 218 18.66 -21.55 -2.07
N PRO A 219 18.20 -20.67 -2.97
CA PRO A 219 16.78 -20.38 -3.10
C PRO A 219 16.00 -21.64 -3.49
N GLY A 220 14.90 -21.89 -2.78
CA GLY A 220 13.90 -22.88 -3.13
C GLY A 220 12.88 -22.33 -4.12
N ASN A 221 11.94 -23.18 -4.51
CA ASN A 221 10.77 -22.76 -5.28
C ASN A 221 9.67 -22.29 -4.32
N THR A 222 9.33 -21.00 -4.35
CA THR A 222 8.13 -20.43 -3.70
C THR A 222 7.07 -20.10 -4.73
N ASN A 223 5.87 -20.68 -4.65
CA ASN A 223 4.76 -20.34 -5.54
C ASN A 223 3.76 -19.37 -4.87
N PHE A 224 3.65 -19.37 -3.54
CA PHE A 224 2.64 -18.61 -2.80
C PHE A 224 2.93 -17.12 -2.81
N LEU A 225 4.17 -16.73 -2.51
CA LEU A 225 4.56 -15.31 -2.48
C LEU A 225 4.73 -14.70 -3.89
N ASP A 226 4.85 -15.53 -4.92
CA ASP A 226 4.95 -15.10 -6.33
C ASP A 226 3.63 -14.49 -6.85
N ALA A 227 2.50 -14.83 -6.22
CA ALA A 227 1.21 -14.21 -6.53
C ALA A 227 1.10 -12.74 -6.06
N PHE A 228 2.09 -12.22 -5.33
CA PHE A 228 2.08 -10.88 -4.75
C PHE A 228 3.04 -9.93 -5.47
N ALA A 229 2.87 -8.62 -5.24
CA ALA A 229 3.69 -7.58 -5.88
C ALA A 229 5.19 -7.86 -5.70
N SER A 230 5.93 -7.79 -6.79
CA SER A 230 7.34 -8.19 -6.84
C SER A 230 8.26 -6.97 -6.79
N LYS A 231 9.40 -7.09 -6.11
CA LYS A 231 10.40 -6.01 -6.07
C LYS A 231 11.11 -5.88 -7.43
N VAL A 232 11.26 -4.65 -7.91
CA VAL A 232 11.94 -4.25 -9.15
C VAL A 232 12.96 -3.13 -8.90
N GLU A 233 13.92 -2.96 -9.82
CA GLU A 233 14.96 -1.95 -9.70
C GLU A 233 14.42 -0.55 -10.03
N LEU A 234 14.56 0.39 -9.08
CA LEU A 234 14.02 1.75 -9.23
C LEU A 234 14.56 2.48 -10.45
N ASN A 235 15.84 2.28 -10.81
CA ASN A 235 16.44 2.92 -11.99
C ASN A 235 15.76 2.52 -13.29
N GLU A 236 15.34 1.26 -13.41
CA GLU A 236 14.68 0.75 -14.62
C GLU A 236 13.27 1.34 -14.74
N VAL A 237 12.56 1.44 -13.61
CA VAL A 237 11.26 2.09 -13.54
C VAL A 237 11.38 3.58 -13.89
N LEU A 238 12.32 4.31 -13.28
CA LEU A 238 12.52 5.74 -13.55
C LEU A 238 13.00 6.05 -14.98
N ALA A 239 13.49 5.05 -15.72
CA ALA A 239 13.85 5.20 -17.13
C ALA A 239 12.62 5.19 -18.06
N SER A 240 11.48 4.67 -17.59
CA SER A 240 10.26 4.49 -18.39
C SER A 240 9.01 5.13 -17.79
N CYS A 241 9.02 5.47 -16.51
CA CYS A 241 7.89 5.97 -15.73
C CYS A 241 8.31 7.15 -14.85
N SER A 242 7.36 8.04 -14.55
CA SER A 242 7.56 9.20 -13.67
C SER A 242 6.67 9.13 -12.43
N PRO A 243 7.17 9.52 -11.23
CA PRO A 243 6.33 9.69 -10.04
C PRO A 243 5.15 10.66 -10.29
N ASN A 244 3.94 10.30 -9.86
CA ASN A 244 2.73 11.11 -10.08
C ASN A 244 1.97 11.49 -8.80
N ALA A 245 2.15 10.76 -7.69
CA ALA A 245 1.56 11.13 -6.40
C ALA A 245 2.39 10.60 -5.23
N ILE A 246 2.28 11.27 -4.09
CA ILE A 246 2.85 10.86 -2.81
C ILE A 246 1.77 10.82 -1.73
N LEU A 247 1.83 9.78 -0.90
CA LEU A 247 1.05 9.64 0.32
C LEU A 247 2.00 9.43 1.50
N LEU A 248 1.75 10.11 2.61
CA LEU A 248 2.40 9.78 3.88
C LEU A 248 1.58 8.72 4.61
N GLU A 249 2.27 7.71 5.15
CA GLU A 249 1.64 6.63 5.92
C GLU A 249 1.31 7.13 7.34
N SER A 250 0.41 8.13 7.39
CA SER A 250 0.10 8.96 8.56
C SER A 250 -0.24 8.12 9.80
N SER A 251 -1.14 7.14 9.67
CA SER A 251 -1.53 6.26 10.78
C SER A 251 -0.32 5.52 11.37
N SER A 252 0.53 4.94 10.52
CA SER A 252 1.74 4.23 10.97
C SER A 252 2.76 5.17 11.62
N LEU A 253 2.93 6.38 11.06
CA LEU A 253 3.79 7.42 11.61
C LEU A 253 3.32 7.84 13.01
N PHE A 254 2.05 8.21 13.17
CA PHE A 254 1.53 8.71 14.44
C PHE A 254 1.36 7.62 15.49
N ASP A 255 1.05 6.39 15.10
CA ASP A 255 1.11 5.22 15.99
C ASP A 255 2.52 5.00 16.52
N ARG A 256 3.53 5.10 15.64
CA ARG A 256 4.93 4.96 16.04
C ARG A 256 5.34 6.07 17.00
N LEU A 257 5.03 7.32 16.68
CA LEU A 257 5.36 8.47 17.53
C LEU A 257 4.71 8.33 18.93
N ARG A 258 3.45 7.90 19.01
CA ARG A 258 2.75 7.65 20.28
C ARG A 258 3.38 6.49 21.06
N LYS A 259 3.59 5.35 20.40
CA LYS A 259 4.16 4.13 21.03
C LYS A 259 5.57 4.36 21.58
N ASP A 260 6.37 5.15 20.88
CA ASP A 260 7.73 5.45 21.29
C ASP A 260 7.81 6.66 22.24
N GLY A 261 6.68 7.32 22.57
CA GLY A 261 6.66 8.53 23.41
C GLY A 261 7.33 9.75 22.75
N VAL A 262 7.45 9.74 21.42
CA VAL A 262 8.18 10.76 20.67
C VAL A 262 7.28 11.99 20.47
N GLN A 263 7.58 13.04 21.22
CA GLN A 263 6.88 14.32 21.08
C GLN A 263 7.32 15.10 19.84
N VAL A 264 6.34 15.58 19.07
CA VAL A 264 6.57 16.51 17.97
C VAL A 264 6.73 17.93 18.52
N LYS A 265 7.83 18.59 18.16
CA LYS A 265 8.16 19.98 18.49
C LYS A 265 8.21 20.83 17.22
N TYR A 266 8.13 22.15 17.35
CA TYR A 266 8.19 23.10 16.25
C TYR A 266 9.37 24.07 16.43
N LYS A 267 10.17 24.28 15.38
CA LYS A 267 11.26 25.26 15.35
C LYS A 267 10.78 26.56 14.72
N THR A 268 10.73 27.63 15.51
CA THR A 268 10.34 28.97 15.08
C THR A 268 11.39 29.61 14.15
N LYS A 269 11.01 30.66 13.42
CA LYS A 269 11.95 31.43 12.57
C LYS A 269 13.14 32.01 13.35
N LYS A 270 12.96 32.30 14.64
CA LYS A 270 14.02 32.77 15.55
C LYS A 270 14.88 31.63 16.12
N GLY A 271 14.69 30.39 15.66
CA GLY A 271 15.46 29.22 16.08
C GLY A 271 14.96 28.52 17.36
N LYS A 272 14.07 29.15 18.14
CA LYS A 272 13.48 28.55 19.36
C LYS A 272 12.65 27.32 19.03
N VAL A 273 12.84 26.25 19.80
CA VAL A 273 12.06 25.00 19.73
C VAL A 273 10.96 25.04 20.79
N ILE A 274 9.72 24.79 20.39
CA ILE A 274 8.54 24.81 21.27
C ILE A 274 7.73 23.52 21.10
N SER A 275 7.00 23.12 22.14
CA SER A 275 6.06 21.99 22.05
C SER A 275 4.89 22.32 21.15
N VAL A 276 4.41 21.33 20.40
CA VAL A 276 3.25 21.46 19.52
C VAL A 276 1.99 21.26 20.36
N SER A 277 1.02 22.18 20.26
CA SER A 277 -0.28 22.01 20.92
C SER A 277 -1.10 20.91 20.26
N SER A 278 -2.03 20.29 20.99
CA SER A 278 -2.90 19.23 20.46
C SER A 278 -3.68 19.67 19.20
N ARG A 279 -4.06 20.95 19.10
CA ARG A 279 -4.70 21.50 17.91
C ARG A 279 -3.78 21.48 16.69
N VAL A 280 -2.53 21.92 16.84
CA VAL A 280 -1.56 21.92 15.73
C VAL A 280 -1.16 20.49 15.35
N TYR A 281 -1.08 19.59 16.34
CA TYR A 281 -0.82 18.17 16.10
C TYR A 281 -1.91 17.54 15.23
N LYS A 282 -3.20 17.77 15.54
CA LYS A 282 -4.33 17.28 14.72
C LYS A 282 -4.36 17.88 13.31
N ILE A 283 -4.00 19.16 13.17
CA ILE A 283 -3.89 19.80 11.85
C ILE A 283 -2.77 19.16 11.03
N LEU A 284 -1.63 18.88 11.66
CA LEU A 284 -0.53 18.18 11.02
C LEU A 284 -0.98 16.78 10.59
N GLU A 285 -1.58 16.00 11.50
CA GLU A 285 -2.11 14.66 11.21
C GLU A 285 -3.06 14.64 10.02
N SER A 286 -4.07 15.51 10.02
CA SER A 286 -5.04 15.64 8.91
C SER A 286 -4.39 16.11 7.60
N ALA A 287 -3.31 16.90 7.65
CA ALA A 287 -2.58 17.28 6.45
C ALA A 287 -1.78 16.09 5.88
N LEU A 288 -1.14 15.28 6.73
CA LEU A 288 -0.34 14.13 6.29
C LEU A 288 -1.21 12.94 5.84
N GLU A 289 -2.49 12.90 6.18
CA GLU A 289 -3.43 11.87 5.68
C GLU A 289 -3.76 12.00 4.19
N LYS A 290 -3.58 13.20 3.62
CA LYS A 290 -3.93 13.52 2.24
C LYS A 290 -2.95 12.90 1.25
N VAL A 291 -3.48 12.59 0.07
CA VAL A 291 -2.68 12.32 -1.13
C VAL A 291 -2.32 13.64 -1.77
N TYR A 292 -1.07 13.76 -2.21
CA TYR A 292 -0.62 14.91 -2.96
C TYR A 292 -0.13 14.49 -4.34
N GLU A 293 -0.64 15.13 -5.38
CA GLU A 293 -0.19 14.94 -6.76
C GLU A 293 1.20 15.56 -6.98
N ILE A 294 1.91 15.01 -7.96
CA ILE A 294 3.27 15.40 -8.34
C ILE A 294 3.26 15.82 -9.81
N ASP A 295 3.88 16.96 -10.11
CA ASP A 295 4.05 17.43 -11.48
C ASP A 295 5.28 16.81 -12.18
N SER A 296 5.46 17.12 -13.47
CA SER A 296 6.59 16.62 -14.27
C SER A 296 7.97 17.03 -13.75
N ASP A 297 8.05 18.11 -12.95
CA ASP A 297 9.27 18.59 -12.31
C ASP A 297 9.46 18.01 -10.89
N LEU A 298 8.67 17.00 -10.53
CA LEU A 298 8.62 16.33 -9.24
C LEU A 298 8.17 17.23 -8.08
N ASN A 299 7.55 18.38 -8.34
CA ASN A 299 7.00 19.23 -7.29
C ASN A 299 5.64 18.73 -6.81
N VAL A 300 5.38 18.95 -5.53
CA VAL A 300 4.09 18.59 -4.93
C VAL A 300 3.06 19.68 -5.25
N ILE A 301 2.02 19.32 -5.99
CA ILE A 301 0.98 20.24 -6.46
C ILE A 301 0.15 20.72 -5.26
N GLY A 302 -0.21 22.01 -5.28
CA GLY A 302 -1.02 22.65 -4.24
C GLY A 302 -0.26 22.98 -2.95
N VAL A 303 1.02 22.58 -2.84
CA VAL A 303 1.90 22.92 -1.71
C VAL A 303 2.94 23.94 -2.19
N ASN A 304 2.53 25.21 -2.22
CA ASN A 304 3.33 26.35 -2.71
C ASN A 304 4.52 26.75 -1.80
N ASP A 305 5.26 25.77 -1.26
CA ASP A 305 6.46 25.98 -0.43
C ASP A 305 7.74 25.41 -1.08
N GLY A 306 7.64 24.80 -2.25
CA GLY A 306 8.73 24.09 -2.92
C GLY A 306 8.96 22.68 -2.37
N SER A 307 7.92 22.07 -1.81
CA SER A 307 7.90 20.63 -1.53
C SER A 307 8.00 19.84 -2.83
N ARG A 308 8.82 18.78 -2.84
CA ARG A 308 9.10 17.97 -4.02
C ARG A 308 9.60 16.58 -3.66
N ILE A 309 9.47 15.65 -4.59
CA ILE A 309 10.21 14.39 -4.56
C ILE A 309 11.64 14.64 -5.04
N ARG A 310 12.59 13.97 -4.40
CA ARG A 310 13.97 13.88 -4.85
C ARG A 310 14.21 12.45 -5.33
N ALA A 311 14.42 12.30 -6.62
CA ALA A 311 14.77 11.03 -7.23
C ALA A 311 16.30 10.87 -7.27
N ASN A 312 16.79 9.79 -6.70
CA ASN A 312 18.15 9.28 -6.87
C ASN A 312 18.08 7.91 -7.52
N LYS A 313 19.22 7.39 -7.97
CA LYS A 313 19.30 6.09 -8.63
C LYS A 313 18.67 4.93 -7.83
N LYS A 314 18.83 4.94 -6.51
CA LYS A 314 18.37 3.84 -5.63
C LYS A 314 17.22 4.24 -4.69
N SER A 315 16.80 5.51 -4.69
CA SER A 315 15.83 5.98 -3.70
C SER A 315 14.97 7.12 -4.23
N LEU A 316 13.69 7.12 -3.88
CA LEU A 316 12.86 8.32 -3.89
C LEU A 316 12.75 8.86 -2.47
N THR A 317 12.92 10.17 -2.26
CA THR A 317 12.76 10.80 -0.94
C THR A 317 11.92 12.06 -1.01
N LEU A 318 11.32 12.46 0.11
CA LEU A 318 10.52 13.68 0.21
C LEU A 318 11.34 14.87 0.74
N TYR A 319 11.18 16.03 0.10
CA TYR A 319 11.57 17.32 0.64
C TYR A 319 10.34 18.20 0.87
N SER A 320 10.20 18.75 2.08
CA SER A 320 9.16 19.71 2.44
C SER A 320 9.69 20.74 3.44
N LYS A 321 9.55 22.03 3.11
CA LYS A 321 9.99 23.10 4.01
C LYS A 321 9.14 23.14 5.28
N TYR A 322 7.86 22.80 5.22
CA TYR A 322 7.00 22.68 6.40
C TYR A 322 7.44 21.55 7.33
N LEU A 323 7.63 20.34 6.81
CA LEU A 323 8.06 19.19 7.63
C LEU A 323 9.45 19.40 8.24
N ALA A 324 10.32 20.18 7.58
CA ALA A 324 11.63 20.55 8.12
C ALA A 324 11.57 21.52 9.33
N ARG A 325 10.43 22.18 9.58
CA ARG A 325 10.21 23.03 10.77
C ARG A 325 9.77 22.22 11.98
N PHE A 326 9.09 21.10 11.76
CA PHE A 326 8.77 20.15 12.83
C PHE A 326 10.00 19.32 13.20
N ARG A 327 10.10 18.96 14.47
CA ARG A 327 11.24 18.26 15.05
C ARG A 327 10.77 17.14 15.96
N VAL A 328 11.54 16.07 16.02
CA VAL A 328 11.32 14.94 16.92
C VAL A 328 12.64 14.55 17.58
N HIS A 329 12.58 14.06 18.82
CA HIS A 329 13.75 13.48 19.47
C HIS A 329 13.86 12.02 19.10
N GLU A 330 15.00 11.63 18.57
CA GLU A 330 15.32 10.24 18.29
C GLU A 330 16.74 9.99 18.80
N ASN A 331 16.89 9.03 19.72
CA ASN A 331 18.19 8.66 20.33
C ASN A 331 18.95 9.88 20.88
N GLY A 332 18.27 10.74 21.65
CA GLY A 332 18.87 11.94 22.25
C GLY A 332 19.16 13.09 21.27
N LYS A 333 19.00 12.90 19.95
CA LYS A 333 19.24 13.93 18.93
C LYS A 333 17.92 14.52 18.43
N LEU A 334 17.89 15.84 18.23
CA LEU A 334 16.74 16.57 17.67
C LEU A 334 16.82 16.61 16.14
N ILE A 335 16.03 15.78 15.47
CA ILE A 335 15.99 15.71 13.99
C ILE A 335 14.71 16.33 13.41
N THR A 336 14.66 16.61 12.10
CA THR A 336 13.41 17.04 11.44
C THR A 336 12.39 15.92 11.41
N LEU A 337 11.10 16.27 11.45
CA LEU A 337 10.03 15.29 11.19
C LEU A 337 10.17 14.70 9.79
N GLN A 338 10.60 15.48 8.79
CA GLN A 338 10.92 14.98 7.46
C GLN A 338 11.98 13.88 7.50
N LYS A 339 13.10 14.09 8.20
CA LYS A 339 14.17 13.08 8.31
C LYS A 339 13.64 11.82 8.98
N TYR A 340 12.81 11.96 10.02
CA TYR A 340 12.16 10.82 10.68
C TYR A 340 11.26 10.04 9.71
N ILE A 341 10.38 10.71 8.96
CA ILE A 341 9.49 10.09 7.97
C ILE A 341 10.29 9.32 6.91
N VAL A 342 11.29 9.97 6.30
CA VAL A 342 12.10 9.37 5.24
C VAL A 342 12.87 8.16 5.77
N LYS A 343 13.49 8.30 6.94
CA LYS A 343 14.33 7.28 7.57
C LYS A 343 13.57 6.01 7.98
N HIS A 344 12.30 6.15 8.37
CA HIS A 344 11.45 5.02 8.75
C HIS A 344 10.53 4.54 7.61
N GLY A 345 10.64 5.13 6.42
CA GLY A 345 9.83 4.73 5.25
C GLY A 345 8.34 4.99 5.40
N PHE A 346 7.93 6.02 6.15
CA PHE A 346 6.50 6.35 6.38
C PHE A 346 5.87 7.12 5.22
N TYR A 347 6.12 6.68 3.99
CA TYR A 347 5.59 7.29 2.78
C TYR A 347 5.59 6.28 1.63
N SER A 348 4.76 6.60 0.66
CA SER A 348 4.48 5.81 -0.52
C SER A 348 4.44 6.74 -1.73
N VAL A 349 5.01 6.33 -2.86
CA VAL A 349 4.98 7.09 -4.12
C VAL A 349 4.42 6.20 -5.22
N THR A 350 3.47 6.70 -6.00
CA THR A 350 2.97 6.04 -7.20
C THR A 350 3.57 6.66 -8.45
N PHE A 351 3.47 5.93 -9.55
CA PHE A 351 3.97 6.34 -10.86
C PHE A 351 2.81 6.54 -11.83
N ASP A 352 3.09 7.24 -12.93
CA ASP A 352 2.21 7.36 -14.09
C ASP A 352 1.76 6.01 -14.64
N ASP A 353 2.63 4.99 -14.60
CA ASP A 353 2.23 3.60 -14.79
C ASP A 353 1.73 3.00 -13.44
N PRO A 354 0.42 2.67 -13.34
CA PRO A 354 -0.19 2.19 -12.10
C PRO A 354 0.26 0.79 -11.68
N LYS A 355 1.07 0.10 -12.49
CA LYS A 355 1.68 -1.17 -12.11
C LYS A 355 2.84 -1.00 -11.13
N TYR A 356 3.36 0.21 -10.94
CA TYR A 356 4.48 0.46 -10.03
C TYR A 356 4.07 1.24 -8.78
N MET A 357 4.73 0.92 -7.67
CA MET A 357 4.65 1.70 -6.43
C MET A 357 5.98 1.62 -5.68
N TYR A 358 6.42 2.76 -5.15
CA TYR A 358 7.56 2.83 -4.24
C TYR A 358 7.05 2.86 -2.80
N PHE A 359 7.54 1.92 -1.99
CA PHE A 359 7.14 1.74 -0.60
C PHE A 359 8.31 1.19 0.22
N MET A 360 8.47 1.65 1.47
CA MET A 360 9.52 1.17 2.39
C MET A 360 10.96 1.15 1.81
N GLY A 361 11.29 2.07 0.90
CA GLY A 361 12.63 2.15 0.32
C GLY A 361 12.88 1.28 -0.91
N ALA A 362 11.85 0.60 -1.44
CA ALA A 362 11.95 -0.24 -2.62
C ALA A 362 10.82 0.06 -3.63
N CYS A 363 11.08 -0.23 -4.90
CA CYS A 363 10.07 -0.19 -5.95
C CYS A 363 9.46 -1.58 -6.14
N PHE A 364 8.14 -1.63 -6.33
CA PHE A 364 7.38 -2.86 -6.53
C PHE A 364 6.57 -2.77 -7.81
N GLU A 365 6.48 -3.88 -8.52
CA GLU A 365 5.67 -4.10 -9.70
C GLU A 365 4.53 -5.06 -9.39
N ASP A 366 3.36 -4.74 -9.92
CA ASP A 366 2.18 -5.57 -9.91
C ASP A 366 2.43 -6.89 -10.65
N SER A 367 2.30 -8.02 -9.94
CA SER A 367 2.53 -9.36 -10.49
C SER A 367 1.26 -10.01 -11.04
N SER A 368 0.09 -9.34 -10.97
CA SER A 368 -1.18 -9.86 -11.48
C SER A 368 -1.09 -10.27 -12.95
N GLY A 369 -0.41 -9.47 -13.76
CA GLY A 369 0.08 -9.81 -15.10
C GLY A 369 -0.91 -10.60 -15.96
N VAL A 370 -0.40 -11.61 -16.66
CA VAL A 370 -1.17 -12.51 -17.55
C VAL A 370 -2.13 -13.43 -16.78
N SER A 371 -1.80 -13.75 -15.52
CA SER A 371 -2.46 -14.80 -14.75
C SER A 371 -3.91 -14.47 -14.37
N GLU A 372 -4.27 -13.19 -14.40
CA GLU A 372 -5.61 -12.73 -14.07
C GLU A 372 -6.48 -12.41 -15.28
N ILE A 373 -5.96 -12.54 -16.50
CA ILE A 373 -6.70 -12.19 -17.73
C ILE A 373 -8.05 -12.89 -17.79
N ASP A 374 -8.11 -14.19 -17.48
CA ASP A 374 -9.36 -14.95 -17.53
C ASP A 374 -10.38 -14.41 -16.52
N ASN A 375 -9.93 -14.14 -15.28
CA ASN A 375 -10.77 -13.58 -14.23
C ASN A 375 -11.24 -12.14 -14.56
N ILE A 376 -10.42 -11.39 -15.30
CA ILE A 376 -10.78 -10.04 -15.76
C ILE A 376 -11.86 -10.14 -16.85
N LEU A 377 -11.73 -11.07 -17.80
CA LEU A 377 -12.73 -11.25 -18.85
C LEU A 377 -14.11 -11.62 -18.27
N GLU A 378 -14.16 -12.33 -17.14
CA GLU A 378 -15.41 -12.67 -16.44
C GLU A 378 -16.20 -11.46 -15.92
N ILE A 379 -15.58 -10.29 -15.75
CA ILE A 379 -16.29 -9.09 -15.27
C ILE A 379 -17.04 -8.36 -16.39
N PHE A 380 -16.78 -8.71 -17.65
CA PHE A 380 -17.45 -8.14 -18.81
C PHE A 380 -18.80 -8.80 -19.04
N GLN A 381 -19.83 -7.99 -19.14
CA GLN A 381 -21.17 -8.42 -19.47
C GLN A 381 -21.59 -7.73 -20.78
N PRO A 382 -21.72 -8.48 -21.90
CA PRO A 382 -22.17 -7.92 -23.16
C PRO A 382 -23.64 -7.52 -23.06
N ILE A 383 -23.96 -6.32 -23.54
CA ILE A 383 -25.32 -5.78 -23.57
C ILE A 383 -25.71 -5.48 -25.02
N GLY A 384 -26.77 -6.14 -25.49
CA GLY A 384 -27.24 -6.01 -26.88
C GLY A 384 -27.71 -4.62 -27.30
N LEU A 385 -28.02 -3.73 -26.35
CA LEU A 385 -28.40 -2.33 -26.62
C LEU A 385 -27.19 -1.42 -26.92
N MET A 386 -25.97 -1.84 -26.58
CA MET A 386 -24.77 -0.98 -26.68
C MET A 386 -24.44 -0.49 -28.10
N PRO A 387 -24.58 -1.30 -29.16
CA PRO A 387 -24.30 -0.86 -30.52
C PRO A 387 -25.21 0.26 -31.04
N ASP A 388 -26.42 0.40 -30.48
CA ASP A 388 -27.41 1.39 -30.90
C ASP A 388 -27.22 2.76 -30.22
N VAL A 389 -26.34 2.83 -29.22
CA VAL A 389 -26.06 4.06 -28.47
C VAL A 389 -25.19 5.02 -29.30
N LYS A 390 -25.61 6.28 -29.39
CA LYS A 390 -24.95 7.34 -30.17
C LYS A 390 -24.46 8.52 -29.33
N SER A 391 -24.80 8.53 -28.04
CA SER A 391 -24.37 9.59 -27.14
C SER A 391 -24.43 9.14 -25.68
N GLU A 392 -23.78 9.89 -24.79
CA GLU A 392 -23.85 9.61 -23.35
C GLU A 392 -25.24 9.89 -22.78
N LYS A 393 -25.79 11.08 -23.05
CA LYS A 393 -27.03 11.56 -22.43
C LYS A 393 -28.07 12.10 -23.42
N GLY A 394 -27.78 12.04 -24.72
CA GLY A 394 -28.68 12.54 -25.76
C GLY A 394 -28.73 14.06 -25.88
N SER A 395 -29.84 14.54 -26.41
CA SER A 395 -30.13 15.96 -26.57
C SER A 395 -31.30 16.38 -25.69
N PHE A 396 -31.20 17.58 -25.11
CA PHE A 396 -32.16 18.06 -24.12
C PHE A 396 -32.93 19.27 -24.62
N THR A 397 -34.23 19.27 -24.33
CA THR A 397 -35.10 20.45 -24.39
C THR A 397 -35.69 20.69 -23.00
N VAL A 398 -36.28 21.87 -22.79
CA VAL A 398 -36.98 22.16 -21.52
C VAL A 398 -38.20 21.26 -21.29
N GLU A 399 -38.75 20.69 -22.36
CA GLU A 399 -39.88 19.77 -22.34
C GLU A 399 -39.46 18.28 -22.28
N SER A 400 -38.15 17.99 -22.25
CA SER A 400 -37.69 16.61 -22.15
C SER A 400 -38.13 15.98 -20.83
N GLU A 401 -38.85 14.86 -20.90
CA GLU A 401 -39.31 14.06 -19.75
C GLU A 401 -38.51 12.75 -19.58
N ASN A 402 -37.85 12.29 -20.65
CA ASN A 402 -36.95 11.14 -20.65
C ASN A 402 -35.62 11.47 -21.35
N PHE A 403 -34.61 10.65 -21.09
CA PHE A 403 -33.37 10.66 -21.89
C PHE A 403 -33.67 10.18 -23.32
N THR A 404 -32.80 10.52 -24.27
CA THR A 404 -33.00 10.12 -25.68
C THR A 404 -32.81 8.59 -25.82
N ASP A 405 -33.65 7.93 -26.62
CA ASP A 405 -33.66 6.46 -26.80
C ASP A 405 -32.32 5.86 -27.28
N ASP A 406 -31.44 6.67 -27.86
CA ASP A 406 -30.11 6.30 -28.34
C ASP A 406 -28.98 6.78 -27.41
N SER A 407 -29.29 7.04 -26.14
CA SER A 407 -28.32 7.47 -25.13
C SER A 407 -27.95 6.36 -24.15
N MET A 408 -26.72 6.40 -23.61
CA MET A 408 -26.28 5.47 -22.56
C MET A 408 -27.20 5.50 -21.34
N PHE A 409 -27.69 6.69 -20.95
CA PHE A 409 -28.56 6.84 -19.79
C PHE A 409 -29.89 6.10 -19.98
N ASP A 410 -30.52 6.23 -21.15
CA ASP A 410 -31.71 5.47 -21.48
C ASP A 410 -31.43 3.95 -21.57
N ALA A 411 -30.30 3.56 -22.16
CA ALA A 411 -29.89 2.15 -22.20
C ALA A 411 -29.73 1.56 -20.78
N VAL A 412 -29.12 2.30 -19.84
CA VAL A 412 -29.00 1.87 -18.43
C VAL A 412 -30.37 1.69 -17.76
N GLU A 413 -31.30 2.62 -17.98
CA GLU A 413 -32.67 2.50 -17.46
C GLU A 413 -33.40 1.27 -18.02
N LYS A 414 -33.16 0.91 -19.29
CA LYS A 414 -33.70 -0.31 -19.91
C LYS A 414 -33.04 -1.59 -19.38
N ILE A 415 -31.72 -1.60 -19.18
CA ILE A 415 -30.98 -2.75 -18.61
C ILE A 415 -31.47 -3.06 -17.20
N HIS A 416 -31.72 -2.00 -16.41
CA HIS A 416 -32.15 -2.09 -15.01
C HIS A 416 -33.66 -1.96 -14.83
N ALA A 417 -34.45 -2.16 -15.88
CA ALA A 417 -35.90 -1.97 -15.85
C ALA A 417 -36.61 -2.83 -14.81
N GLU A 418 -36.03 -3.97 -14.41
CA GLU A 418 -36.56 -4.87 -13.38
C GLU A 418 -36.15 -4.50 -11.95
N ASP A 419 -35.24 -3.54 -11.76
CA ASP A 419 -34.83 -3.09 -10.41
C ASP A 419 -35.97 -2.32 -9.72
N ASP A 420 -36.10 -2.45 -8.40
CA ASP A 420 -37.21 -1.83 -7.65
C ASP A 420 -37.10 -0.29 -7.67
N TYR A 421 -35.87 0.23 -7.59
CA TYR A 421 -35.56 1.65 -7.58
C TYR A 421 -34.45 1.97 -8.56
N ILE A 422 -34.60 3.10 -9.26
CA ILE A 422 -33.58 3.66 -10.16
C ILE A 422 -33.51 5.17 -9.91
N PHE A 423 -32.32 5.68 -9.59
CA PHE A 423 -32.05 7.09 -9.35
C PHE A 423 -30.99 7.62 -10.32
N CYS A 424 -31.15 8.84 -10.80
CA CYS A 424 -30.17 9.59 -11.59
C CYS A 424 -29.48 10.65 -10.71
N ASP A 425 -28.18 10.47 -10.47
CA ASP A 425 -27.40 11.26 -9.51
C ASP A 425 -26.39 12.23 -10.15
N ASP A 426 -26.17 12.15 -11.45
CA ASP A 426 -25.27 13.03 -12.24
C ASP A 426 -25.50 14.54 -11.95
N LEU A 427 -24.52 15.25 -11.33
CA LEU A 427 -24.38 16.72 -11.19
C LEU A 427 -23.18 17.23 -10.31
N GLY A 428 -22.04 16.53 -10.24
CA GLY A 428 -20.75 17.07 -9.73
C GLY A 428 -20.42 16.84 -8.24
N ASP A 429 -21.38 16.42 -7.41
CA ASP A 429 -21.15 15.79 -6.09
C ASP A 429 -21.66 14.32 -6.06
N GLU A 430 -21.80 13.72 -7.24
CA GLU A 430 -22.44 12.43 -7.43
C GLU A 430 -21.66 11.26 -6.82
N TRP A 431 -22.41 10.23 -6.42
CA TRP A 431 -21.89 8.91 -6.07
C TRP A 431 -21.76 8.04 -7.32
N ALA A 432 -22.66 8.18 -8.29
CA ALA A 432 -22.63 7.49 -9.57
C ALA A 432 -23.49 8.26 -10.59
N ASP A 433 -23.56 7.83 -11.85
CA ASP A 433 -24.55 8.38 -12.78
C ASP A 433 -25.95 7.87 -12.44
N HIS A 434 -26.03 6.55 -12.21
CA HIS A 434 -27.23 5.88 -11.73
C HIS A 434 -26.95 5.05 -10.47
N ILE A 435 -27.94 5.02 -9.58
CA ILE A 435 -27.98 4.14 -8.42
C ILE A 435 -29.23 3.30 -8.52
N THR A 436 -29.09 1.97 -8.44
CA THR A 436 -30.24 1.05 -8.49
C THR A 436 -30.26 0.09 -7.31
N PHE A 437 -31.48 -0.27 -6.90
CA PHE A 437 -31.70 -1.24 -5.82
C PHE A 437 -32.62 -2.36 -6.30
N ASN A 438 -32.22 -3.60 -5.99
CA ASN A 438 -32.97 -4.79 -6.33
C ASN A 438 -33.06 -5.71 -5.11
N LYS A 439 -34.28 -5.98 -4.64
CA LYS A 439 -34.54 -6.79 -3.45
C LYS A 439 -34.55 -8.28 -3.76
N GLU A 440 -34.98 -8.68 -4.95
CA GLU A 440 -35.00 -10.07 -5.38
C GLU A 440 -33.58 -10.67 -5.41
N ASN A 441 -32.64 -9.92 -6.00
CA ASN A 441 -31.24 -10.28 -6.10
C ASN A 441 -30.38 -9.77 -4.92
N SER A 442 -31.00 -9.07 -3.96
CA SER A 442 -30.36 -8.38 -2.85
C SER A 442 -29.11 -7.61 -3.31
N ASN A 443 -29.28 -6.67 -4.23
CA ASN A 443 -28.17 -5.97 -4.89
C ASN A 443 -28.34 -4.45 -4.89
N ILE A 444 -27.22 -3.75 -4.71
CA ILE A 444 -27.11 -2.30 -4.87
C ILE A 444 -26.08 -2.03 -5.97
N CYS A 445 -26.47 -1.31 -7.03
CA CYS A 445 -25.58 -0.98 -8.13
C CYS A 445 -25.26 0.51 -8.16
N PHE A 446 -23.98 0.84 -8.27
CA PHE A 446 -23.50 2.17 -8.65
C PHE A 446 -22.98 2.09 -10.08
N ILE A 447 -23.59 2.84 -10.99
CA ILE A 447 -23.36 2.72 -12.43
C ILE A 447 -22.73 4.01 -12.96
N HIS A 448 -21.59 3.89 -13.62
CA HIS A 448 -20.85 4.98 -14.23
C HIS A 448 -20.83 4.79 -15.75
N SER A 449 -21.41 5.73 -16.49
CA SER A 449 -21.68 5.62 -17.91
C SER A 449 -20.75 6.52 -18.70
N LYS A 450 -20.11 5.95 -19.72
CA LYS A 450 -19.23 6.70 -20.62
C LYS A 450 -19.46 6.30 -22.07
N TYR A 451 -19.82 7.29 -22.87
CA TYR A 451 -19.91 7.13 -24.32
C TYR A 451 -18.57 7.42 -25.00
N GLY A 452 -18.28 6.66 -26.04
CA GLY A 452 -17.20 6.92 -26.99
C GLY A 452 -17.33 6.02 -28.22
N ASP A 453 -16.62 6.39 -29.28
CA ASP A 453 -16.51 5.54 -30.48
C ASP A 453 -15.76 4.24 -30.13
N PRO A 454 -16.10 3.09 -30.77
CA PRO A 454 -15.44 1.81 -30.55
C PRO A 454 -13.92 1.93 -30.60
N SER A 455 -13.27 1.63 -29.48
CA SER A 455 -11.85 1.88 -29.33
C SER A 455 -11.27 1.07 -28.17
N THR A 456 -10.06 0.54 -28.38
CA THR A 456 -9.22 -0.02 -27.31
C THR A 456 -8.34 1.06 -26.68
N SER A 457 -8.72 2.34 -26.77
CA SER A 457 -8.01 3.46 -26.16
C SER A 457 -8.22 3.50 -24.64
N ALA A 458 -7.12 3.61 -23.91
CA ALA A 458 -7.08 3.69 -22.45
C ALA A 458 -7.68 4.99 -21.87
N SER A 459 -7.72 6.09 -22.64
CA SER A 459 -8.07 7.42 -22.12
C SER A 459 -9.51 7.52 -21.61
N ASN A 460 -10.49 7.06 -22.40
CA ASN A 460 -11.90 7.11 -22.02
C ASN A 460 -12.19 6.18 -20.82
N LEU A 461 -11.46 5.06 -20.75
CA LEU A 461 -11.59 4.11 -19.67
C LEU A 461 -10.97 4.65 -18.36
N HIS A 462 -9.83 5.34 -18.44
CA HIS A 462 -9.22 5.99 -17.28
C HIS A 462 -10.18 6.94 -16.56
N ASP A 463 -10.91 7.76 -17.32
CA ASP A 463 -11.86 8.72 -16.75
C ASP A 463 -12.98 8.02 -15.98
N VAL A 464 -13.63 7.03 -16.60
CA VAL A 464 -14.78 6.33 -15.99
C VAL A 464 -14.35 5.41 -14.84
N VAL A 465 -13.18 4.75 -14.95
CA VAL A 465 -12.59 3.99 -13.84
C VAL A 465 -12.25 4.92 -12.67
N GLY A 466 -11.68 6.09 -12.96
CA GLY A 466 -11.40 7.11 -11.95
C GLY A 466 -12.66 7.52 -11.18
N GLN A 467 -13.78 7.72 -11.87
CA GLN A 467 -15.08 8.01 -11.25
C GLN A 467 -15.59 6.84 -10.41
N GLY A 468 -15.53 5.61 -10.93
CA GLY A 468 -15.92 4.40 -10.22
C GLY A 468 -15.15 4.21 -8.92
N ILE A 469 -13.81 4.19 -9.00
CA ILE A 469 -12.91 4.02 -7.84
C ILE A 469 -13.12 5.14 -6.82
N LYS A 470 -13.25 6.39 -7.29
CA LYS A 470 -13.48 7.54 -6.40
C LYS A 470 -14.70 7.34 -5.53
N ASN A 471 -15.77 6.72 -6.02
CA ASN A 471 -17.03 6.63 -5.29
C ASN A 471 -17.30 5.29 -4.59
N LEU A 472 -16.36 4.34 -4.64
CA LEU A 472 -16.48 3.06 -3.92
C LEU A 472 -16.74 3.21 -2.42
N GLY A 473 -16.12 4.20 -1.78
CA GLY A 473 -16.33 4.47 -0.35
C GLY A 473 -17.79 4.82 0.00
N ASN A 474 -18.56 5.33 -0.97
CA ASN A 474 -19.98 5.65 -0.76
C ASN A 474 -20.90 4.42 -0.90
N MET A 475 -20.43 3.28 -1.41
CA MET A 475 -21.27 2.08 -1.59
C MET A 475 -21.74 1.45 -0.26
N TYR A 476 -21.07 1.78 0.84
CA TYR A 476 -21.43 1.37 2.21
C TYR A 476 -22.17 2.46 2.98
N PHE A 477 -23.01 3.23 2.28
CA PHE A 477 -23.88 4.21 2.90
C PHE A 477 -24.86 3.55 3.89
N ASP A 478 -25.28 4.31 4.89
CA ASP A 478 -26.43 3.97 5.74
C ASP A 478 -27.73 4.58 5.20
N ALA A 479 -28.88 4.11 5.69
CA ALA A 479 -30.18 4.60 5.23
C ALA A 479 -30.31 6.13 5.35
N SER A 480 -29.73 6.74 6.40
CA SER A 480 -29.81 8.19 6.62
C SER A 480 -29.06 8.99 5.54
N ALA A 481 -27.90 8.49 5.09
CA ALA A 481 -27.13 9.11 4.02
C ALA A 481 -27.89 9.09 2.70
N MET A 482 -28.54 7.98 2.36
CA MET A 482 -29.37 7.86 1.14
C MET A 482 -30.61 8.75 1.21
N LEU A 483 -31.31 8.79 2.35
CA LEU A 483 -32.46 9.68 2.55
C LEU A 483 -32.06 11.16 2.48
N SER A 484 -30.90 11.54 3.02
CA SER A 484 -30.39 12.89 2.86
C SER A 484 -30.13 13.24 1.39
N LYS A 485 -29.69 12.25 0.59
CA LYS A 485 -29.41 12.43 -0.83
C LYS A 485 -30.69 12.52 -1.66
N LEU A 486 -31.72 11.76 -1.30
CA LEU A 486 -33.07 11.88 -1.82
C LEU A 486 -33.60 13.33 -1.67
N ASP A 487 -33.51 13.90 -0.47
CA ASP A 487 -34.01 15.25 -0.19
C ASP A 487 -33.22 16.36 -0.90
N LYS A 488 -31.90 16.23 -0.95
CA LYS A 488 -31.02 17.25 -1.53
C LYS A 488 -30.98 17.20 -3.06
N THR A 489 -31.08 16.01 -3.64
CA THR A 489 -30.76 15.78 -5.06
C THR A 489 -31.92 15.13 -5.81
N PHE A 490 -32.40 13.95 -5.41
CA PHE A 490 -33.31 13.15 -6.26
C PHE A 490 -34.73 13.68 -6.38
N LYS A 491 -35.23 14.47 -5.43
CA LYS A 491 -36.56 15.13 -5.56
C LYS A 491 -36.61 16.22 -6.64
N LYS A 492 -35.48 16.56 -7.27
CA LYS A 492 -35.39 17.58 -8.32
C LYS A 492 -35.43 16.95 -9.72
N HIS A 493 -35.78 17.75 -10.72
CA HIS A 493 -35.61 17.37 -12.11
C HIS A 493 -34.14 17.48 -12.53
N TYR A 494 -33.73 16.64 -13.48
CA TYR A 494 -32.40 16.65 -14.05
C TYR A 494 -32.12 17.96 -14.77
N LYS A 495 -30.87 18.42 -14.65
CA LYS A 495 -30.38 19.65 -15.29
C LYS A 495 -29.13 19.28 -16.05
N SER A 496 -29.14 19.55 -17.36
CA SER A 496 -27.99 19.24 -18.21
C SER A 496 -26.77 20.11 -17.87
N VAL A 497 -25.58 19.63 -18.22
CA VAL A 497 -24.30 20.34 -18.07
C VAL A 497 -24.31 21.70 -18.79
N LYS A 498 -25.08 21.85 -19.87
CA LYS A 498 -25.27 23.13 -20.60
C LYS A 498 -26.28 24.07 -19.92
N GLY A 499 -26.77 23.72 -18.75
CA GLY A 499 -27.67 24.54 -17.93
C GLY A 499 -29.15 24.42 -18.28
N VAL A 500 -29.52 23.60 -19.27
CA VAL A 500 -30.93 23.38 -19.64
C VAL A 500 -31.64 22.64 -18.51
N GLN A 501 -32.63 23.31 -17.90
CA GLN A 501 -33.52 22.72 -16.90
C GLN A 501 -34.57 21.87 -17.62
N THR A 502 -34.55 20.57 -17.40
CA THR A 502 -35.47 19.62 -18.05
C THR A 502 -36.65 19.27 -17.13
N LYS A 503 -37.62 18.51 -17.65
CA LYS A 503 -38.69 17.85 -16.89
C LYS A 503 -38.38 16.38 -16.59
N ILE A 504 -37.16 15.91 -16.84
CA ILE A 504 -36.74 14.53 -16.55
C ILE A 504 -36.66 14.37 -15.02
N PRO A 505 -37.50 13.55 -14.36
CA PRO A 505 -37.38 13.31 -12.92
C PRO A 505 -36.07 12.55 -12.63
N ARG A 506 -35.41 12.83 -11.50
CA ARG A 506 -34.22 12.08 -11.08
C ARG A 506 -34.55 10.76 -10.39
N ILE A 507 -35.75 10.63 -9.83
CA ILE A 507 -36.32 9.35 -9.43
C ILE A 507 -36.89 8.74 -10.71
N ARG A 508 -36.19 7.77 -11.28
CA ARG A 508 -36.55 7.14 -12.56
C ARG A 508 -37.54 5.99 -12.34
N LYS A 509 -37.42 5.31 -11.21
CA LYS A 509 -38.33 4.24 -10.77
C LYS A 509 -38.36 4.12 -9.24
N GLY A 510 -39.49 3.67 -8.71
CA GLY A 510 -39.70 3.31 -7.30
C GLY A 510 -40.55 4.30 -6.52
N ASP A 511 -41.19 3.81 -5.45
CA ASP A 511 -42.03 4.62 -4.56
C ASP A 511 -41.23 5.15 -3.36
N ILE A 512 -41.14 6.47 -3.24
CA ILE A 512 -40.33 7.14 -2.23
C ILE A 512 -40.91 7.03 -0.83
N ASP A 513 -42.24 6.92 -0.70
CA ASP A 513 -42.89 6.83 0.60
C ASP A 513 -42.49 5.53 1.34
N ASP A 514 -42.21 4.46 0.58
CA ASP A 514 -41.77 3.16 1.10
C ASP A 514 -40.24 2.99 1.18
N LEU A 515 -39.45 3.95 0.66
CA LEU A 515 -38.00 3.79 0.48
C LEU A 515 -37.25 3.56 1.80
N GLU A 516 -37.63 4.24 2.88
CA GLU A 516 -36.96 4.09 4.19
C GLU A 516 -37.12 2.66 4.73
N GLY A 517 -38.35 2.11 4.68
CA GLY A 517 -38.63 0.74 5.08
C GLY A 517 -37.97 -0.28 4.15
N TYR A 518 -37.93 0.00 2.85
CA TYR A 518 -37.24 -0.82 1.86
C TYR A 518 -35.72 -0.90 2.16
N LEU A 519 -35.06 0.24 2.35
CA LEU A 519 -33.62 0.32 2.65
C LEU A 519 -33.27 -0.37 3.97
N ALA A 520 -34.10 -0.19 5.00
CA ALA A 520 -33.89 -0.83 6.29
C ALA A 520 -33.87 -2.37 6.19
N ASN A 521 -34.62 -2.95 5.25
CA ASN A 521 -34.63 -4.38 4.98
C ASN A 521 -33.47 -4.81 4.09
N LEU A 522 -33.24 -4.11 2.97
CA LEU A 522 -32.18 -4.43 2.02
C LEU A 522 -30.80 -4.39 2.67
N LEU A 523 -30.50 -3.36 3.46
CA LEU A 523 -29.20 -3.17 4.13
C LEU A 523 -28.90 -4.20 5.21
N LYS A 524 -29.91 -4.93 5.70
CA LYS A 524 -29.77 -5.99 6.71
C LYS A 524 -29.74 -7.40 6.11
N ASP A 525 -29.94 -7.53 4.80
CA ASP A 525 -29.96 -8.84 4.14
C ASP A 525 -28.54 -9.44 4.11
N TYR A 526 -28.39 -10.67 4.61
CA TYR A 526 -27.13 -11.42 4.56
C TYR A 526 -26.67 -11.73 3.14
N LYS A 527 -27.58 -11.72 2.16
CA LYS A 527 -27.28 -11.92 0.74
C LYS A 527 -26.88 -10.63 0.03
N LEU A 528 -26.92 -9.47 0.71
CA LEU A 528 -26.68 -8.18 0.08
C LEU A 528 -25.33 -8.13 -0.62
N ASN A 529 -25.37 -7.97 -1.94
CA ASN A 529 -24.23 -7.68 -2.77
C ASN A 529 -24.23 -6.22 -3.19
N ARG A 530 -23.04 -5.71 -3.47
CA ARG A 530 -22.82 -4.37 -3.98
C ARG A 530 -22.06 -4.48 -5.28
N SER A 531 -22.50 -3.79 -6.31
CA SER A 531 -21.92 -3.88 -7.65
C SER A 531 -21.51 -2.48 -8.12
N CYS A 532 -20.24 -2.33 -8.50
CA CYS A 532 -19.76 -1.13 -9.18
C CYS A 532 -19.69 -1.46 -10.67
N VAL A 533 -20.48 -0.74 -11.45
CA VAL A 533 -20.71 -1.03 -12.86
C VAL A 533 -20.12 0.09 -13.70
N LEU A 534 -19.24 -0.25 -14.64
CA LEU A 534 -18.82 0.65 -15.70
C LEU A 534 -19.62 0.33 -16.95
N CYS A 535 -20.38 1.29 -17.44
CA CYS A 535 -21.20 1.16 -18.64
C CYS A 535 -20.49 1.89 -19.78
N CYS A 536 -19.88 1.15 -20.72
CA CYS A 536 -18.97 1.71 -21.71
C CYS A 536 -19.35 1.28 -23.14
N SER A 537 -19.78 2.22 -23.98
CA SER A 537 -20.14 1.93 -25.38
C SER A 537 -18.94 1.62 -26.28
N PHE A 538 -17.75 2.11 -25.91
CA PHE A 538 -16.54 1.99 -26.73
C PHE A 538 -15.80 0.66 -26.55
N LEU A 539 -16.17 -0.14 -25.54
CA LEU A 539 -15.58 -1.45 -25.30
C LEU A 539 -16.41 -2.55 -25.97
N SER A 540 -15.71 -3.55 -26.49
CA SER A 540 -16.30 -4.79 -27.00
C SER A 540 -15.59 -5.97 -26.33
N ILE A 541 -16.35 -6.90 -25.76
CA ILE A 541 -15.77 -8.06 -25.09
C ILE A 541 -14.99 -8.94 -26.07
N SER A 542 -15.48 -9.13 -27.30
CA SER A 542 -14.75 -9.86 -28.35
C SER A 542 -13.42 -9.19 -28.69
N GLY A 543 -13.41 -7.87 -28.87
CA GLY A 543 -12.19 -7.10 -29.15
C GLY A 543 -11.17 -7.15 -28.00
N VAL A 544 -11.62 -7.04 -26.75
CA VAL A 544 -10.74 -7.13 -25.56
C VAL A 544 -10.18 -8.55 -25.41
N THR A 545 -11.02 -9.57 -25.58
CA THR A 545 -10.63 -10.99 -25.47
C THR A 545 -9.54 -11.34 -26.48
N GLU A 546 -9.66 -10.91 -27.74
CA GLU A 546 -8.66 -11.16 -28.77
C GLU A 546 -7.29 -10.58 -28.39
N GLU A 547 -7.27 -9.31 -27.97
CA GLU A 547 -6.03 -8.63 -27.60
C GLU A 547 -5.41 -9.20 -26.31
N PHE A 548 -6.22 -9.58 -25.33
CA PHE A 548 -5.72 -10.20 -24.09
C PHE A 548 -5.19 -11.62 -24.33
N ASN A 549 -5.79 -12.39 -25.24
CA ASN A 549 -5.23 -13.69 -25.62
C ASN A 549 -3.86 -13.56 -26.30
N LYS A 550 -3.61 -12.49 -27.08
CA LYS A 550 -2.27 -12.20 -27.61
C LYS A 550 -1.25 -12.00 -26.49
N ILE A 551 -1.63 -11.30 -25.42
CA ILE A 551 -0.80 -11.14 -24.21
C ILE A 551 -0.53 -12.51 -23.57
N LYS A 552 -1.55 -13.36 -23.39
CA LYS A 552 -1.39 -14.71 -22.82
C LYS A 552 -0.43 -15.59 -23.61
N GLU A 553 -0.44 -15.46 -24.92
CA GLU A 553 0.41 -16.21 -25.85
C GLU A 553 1.81 -15.62 -26.00
N GLY A 554 2.14 -14.54 -25.27
CA GLY A 554 3.43 -13.86 -25.38
C GLY A 554 3.65 -13.14 -26.72
N LYS A 555 2.57 -12.87 -27.46
CA LYS A 555 2.62 -12.14 -28.74
C LYS A 555 2.73 -10.63 -28.47
N PRO A 556 3.41 -9.87 -29.35
CA PRO A 556 3.51 -8.43 -29.21
C PRO A 556 2.13 -7.77 -29.39
N VAL A 557 1.78 -6.89 -28.46
CA VAL A 557 0.58 -6.04 -28.51
C VAL A 557 0.96 -4.57 -28.48
N ARG A 558 0.04 -3.69 -28.89
CA ARG A 558 0.25 -2.24 -28.82
C ARG A 558 0.27 -1.76 -27.35
N GLY A 559 1.04 -0.74 -27.04
CA GLY A 559 1.19 -0.24 -25.65
C GLY A 559 -0.13 0.20 -24.99
N ASN A 560 -1.09 0.70 -25.77
CA ASN A 560 -2.42 1.06 -25.26
C ASN A 560 -3.24 -0.17 -24.79
N ILE A 561 -2.97 -1.36 -25.33
CA ILE A 561 -3.61 -2.61 -24.90
C ILE A 561 -3.09 -3.06 -23.54
N ILE A 562 -1.79 -2.89 -23.31
CA ILE A 562 -1.18 -3.16 -22.01
C ILE A 562 -1.78 -2.20 -20.98
N GLN A 563 -1.87 -0.90 -21.31
CA GLN A 563 -2.55 0.08 -20.45
C GLN A 563 -4.01 -0.29 -20.18
N LEU A 564 -4.75 -0.75 -21.19
CA LEU A 564 -6.13 -1.20 -21.05
C LEU A 564 -6.25 -2.34 -20.02
N LEU A 565 -5.40 -3.37 -20.10
CA LEU A 565 -5.33 -4.46 -19.12
C LEU A 565 -5.11 -3.91 -17.70
N TRP A 566 -4.13 -3.02 -17.53
CA TRP A 566 -3.81 -2.45 -16.21
C TRP A 566 -4.95 -1.63 -15.62
N ILE A 567 -5.65 -0.85 -16.44
CA ILE A 567 -6.77 -0.03 -15.99
C ILE A 567 -7.93 -0.91 -15.51
N ILE A 568 -8.26 -1.95 -16.27
CA ILE A 568 -9.35 -2.87 -15.93
C ILE A 568 -8.99 -3.69 -14.69
N SER A 569 -7.76 -4.21 -14.62
CA SER A 569 -7.23 -4.89 -13.44
C SER A 569 -7.33 -3.98 -12.21
N SER A 570 -6.85 -2.74 -12.32
CA SER A 570 -6.91 -1.75 -11.23
C SER A 570 -8.34 -1.49 -10.76
N PHE A 571 -9.29 -1.38 -11.69
CA PHE A 571 -10.71 -1.27 -11.37
C PHE A 571 -11.22 -2.52 -10.62
N ALA A 572 -11.02 -3.70 -11.20
CA ALA A 572 -11.50 -4.95 -10.62
C ALA A 572 -10.99 -5.16 -9.19
N HIS A 573 -9.72 -4.85 -8.96
CA HIS A 573 -9.08 -4.93 -7.64
C HIS A 573 -9.63 -3.90 -6.66
N ALA A 574 -9.73 -2.64 -7.06
CA ALA A 574 -10.27 -1.59 -6.19
C ALA A 574 -11.69 -1.93 -5.72
N VAL A 575 -12.54 -2.45 -6.62
CA VAL A 575 -13.92 -2.84 -6.30
C VAL A 575 -13.96 -4.08 -5.40
N LYS A 576 -13.19 -5.14 -5.73
CA LYS A 576 -13.07 -6.34 -4.89
C LYS A 576 -12.52 -6.00 -3.51
N ASP A 577 -11.61 -5.05 -3.41
CA ASP A 577 -11.03 -4.61 -2.14
C ASP A 577 -12.06 -4.02 -1.18
N MET A 578 -13.17 -3.53 -1.71
CA MET A 578 -14.32 -3.02 -0.97
C MET A 578 -15.40 -4.07 -0.80
N ASN A 579 -15.12 -5.37 -1.01
CA ASN A 579 -16.11 -6.45 -1.01
C ASN A 579 -17.32 -6.17 -1.92
N ALA A 580 -17.09 -5.47 -3.03
CA ALA A 580 -18.08 -5.23 -4.08
C ALA A 580 -17.71 -6.03 -5.34
N ARG A 581 -18.66 -6.17 -6.25
CA ARG A 581 -18.51 -6.86 -7.53
C ARG A 581 -18.19 -5.86 -8.64
N PRO A 582 -17.05 -5.96 -9.31
CA PRO A 582 -16.79 -5.18 -10.52
C PRO A 582 -17.59 -5.76 -11.69
N ILE A 583 -18.24 -4.90 -12.47
CA ILE A 583 -18.95 -5.28 -13.68
C ILE A 583 -18.66 -4.24 -14.77
N ILE A 584 -18.45 -4.69 -16.00
CA ILE A 584 -18.29 -3.83 -17.17
C ILE A 584 -19.38 -4.19 -18.19
N TYR A 585 -20.34 -3.29 -18.39
CA TYR A 585 -21.26 -3.40 -19.51
C TYR A 585 -20.60 -2.87 -20.78
N CYS A 586 -20.64 -3.67 -21.83
CA CYS A 586 -19.94 -3.40 -23.09
C CYS A 586 -20.73 -3.98 -24.28
N ALA A 587 -20.28 -3.66 -25.50
CA ALA A 587 -20.74 -4.35 -26.70
C ALA A 587 -20.19 -5.79 -26.74
N GLU A 588 -20.82 -6.62 -27.56
CA GLU A 588 -20.36 -7.99 -27.84
C GLU A 588 -18.98 -8.03 -28.50
#